data_AF-A0A7J7FQX4-F1
#
_entry.id   AF-A0A7J7FQX4-F1
#
_cell.length_a   1.000
_cell.length_b   1.000
_cell.length_c   1.000
_cell.angle_alpha   90.00
_cell.angle_beta   90.00
_cell.angle_gamma   90.00
#
_symmetry.space_group_name_H-M   'P 1'
#
loop_
_entity.id
_entity.type
_entity.pdbx_description
1 polymer ?
#
loop_
_entity_poly.entity_id
_entity_poly.type
_entity_poly.pdbx_seq_one_letter_code
_entity_poly.pdbx_strand_id
1 'polypeptide(L)'
;MENLEDSDTGSPKAENATELKKELERQIKPIIDEDDYDTKPTDEAIRILSSLKELKVKEIKMTNEAIRFISSSKELKCKVPASYMAVTEKFKCPISREIMGDPVVLVTGQIQTCDRRSIIELLDEDHWPRPLKKVISYTILSPNHLVREMIAQWCKDHSSIKVPEPLEPIISETVITEADEKNAARELRRLTTYQPSFQALFVECKVDISRLLKPLVSPASTSSAADLLLDPELQEDLITLLHNVSVHEKNKRPIAETHIVIPLLIERLKTELTIQTRSNAVAALFTLAAVNGNKAIIVNSGALKPLIDLVEERHPLAMKDVLKTISRLCEYRENQVRAVQDGAVRVLVKKIVEEEGTGLVVVMLLTVLTSLSSQQQAVEELGELGAVPWLLKIMRTTNDETNMVNCAAILLDICKRDNSKRKVMWEAETATGTISRVVVSKNPKASRNGNAILDKLWKSFVQ
;
A
#
# COMPACT_ATOMS: atom_id res chain seq x y z
N MET A 1 7.42 -63.13 -52.10
CA MET A 1 8.16 -62.00 -52.66
C MET A 1 8.47 -61.08 -51.51
N GLU A 2 9.77 -60.90 -51.28
CA GLU A 2 10.36 -60.04 -50.26
C GLU A 2 9.72 -58.65 -50.22
N ASN A 3 9.72 -58.01 -49.05
CA ASN A 3 10.21 -56.63 -48.89
C ASN A 3 10.32 -56.24 -47.40
N LEU A 4 11.58 -56.09 -46.96
CA LEU A 4 12.12 -55.03 -46.10
C LEU A 4 11.31 -54.61 -44.86
N GLU A 5 11.63 -55.22 -43.71
CA GLU A 5 11.46 -54.61 -42.39
C GLU A 5 12.77 -53.88 -42.03
N ASP A 6 12.74 -52.54 -42.08
CA ASP A 6 13.75 -51.69 -41.46
C ASP A 6 13.33 -51.39 -40.03
N SER A 7 14.22 -51.76 -39.11
CA SER A 7 14.10 -51.59 -37.67
C SER A 7 14.26 -50.12 -37.26
N ASP A 8 13.18 -49.48 -36.81
CA ASP A 8 13.27 -48.25 -36.03
C ASP A 8 13.35 -48.60 -34.54
N THR A 9 14.58 -48.66 -34.01
CA THR A 9 14.86 -48.82 -32.59
C THR A 9 14.46 -47.55 -31.83
N GLY A 10 13.20 -47.48 -31.43
CA GLY A 10 12.71 -46.49 -30.48
C GLY A 10 13.34 -46.67 -29.10
N SER A 11 14.25 -45.77 -28.72
CA SER A 11 14.76 -45.67 -27.35
C SER A 11 13.62 -45.35 -26.36
N PRO A 12 13.69 -45.79 -25.09
CA PRO A 12 12.63 -45.55 -24.11
C PRO A 12 12.58 -44.07 -23.75
N LYS A 13 11.43 -43.43 -24.02
CA LYS A 13 11.14 -42.07 -23.58
C LYS A 13 11.32 -41.97 -22.07
N ALA A 14 12.22 -41.10 -21.60
CA ALA A 14 12.29 -40.73 -20.20
C ALA A 14 11.01 -39.98 -19.83
N GLU A 15 10.06 -40.66 -19.19
CA GLU A 15 8.86 -40.02 -18.65
C GLU A 15 9.26 -39.00 -17.60
N ASN A 16 9.08 -37.72 -17.92
CA ASN A 16 9.37 -36.64 -16.99
C ASN A 16 8.33 -36.64 -15.88
N ALA A 17 8.77 -36.58 -14.62
CA ALA A 17 7.89 -36.56 -13.44
C ALA A 17 6.84 -35.43 -13.47
N THR A 18 7.10 -34.35 -14.21
CA THR A 18 6.15 -33.25 -14.46
C THR A 18 4.98 -33.65 -15.37
N GLU A 19 5.19 -34.57 -16.29
CA GLU A 19 4.17 -35.06 -17.23
C GLU A 19 3.26 -36.08 -16.55
N LEU A 20 3.84 -37.01 -15.77
CA LEU A 20 3.09 -37.94 -14.93
C LEU A 20 2.21 -37.23 -13.89
N LYS A 21 2.66 -36.09 -13.34
CA LYS A 21 1.84 -35.29 -12.42
C LYS A 21 0.64 -34.64 -13.10
N LYS A 22 0.81 -34.13 -14.33
CA LYS A 22 -0.30 -33.58 -15.12
C LYS A 22 -1.30 -34.66 -15.53
N GLU A 23 -0.80 -35.86 -15.85
CA GLU A 23 -1.67 -36.99 -16.16
C GLU A 23 -2.43 -37.46 -14.91
N LEU A 24 -1.79 -37.47 -13.74
CA LEU A 24 -2.46 -37.76 -12.47
C LEU A 24 -3.59 -36.76 -12.17
N GLU A 25 -3.35 -35.47 -12.37
CA GLU A 25 -4.38 -34.42 -12.20
C GLU A 25 -5.56 -34.66 -13.15
N ARG A 26 -5.32 -35.16 -14.36
CA ARG A 26 -6.36 -35.49 -15.33
C ARG A 26 -7.20 -36.70 -14.89
N GLN A 27 -6.58 -37.72 -14.30
CA GLN A 27 -7.28 -38.92 -13.82
C GLN A 27 -8.04 -38.71 -12.51
N ILE A 28 -7.56 -37.81 -11.64
CA ILE A 28 -8.21 -37.49 -10.36
C ILE A 28 -9.47 -36.63 -10.53
N LYS A 29 -9.51 -35.79 -11.57
CA LYS A 29 -10.63 -34.88 -11.80
C LYS A 29 -12.00 -35.57 -11.90
N PRO A 30 -12.21 -36.61 -12.73
CA PRO A 30 -13.49 -37.32 -12.78
C PRO A 30 -13.82 -38.09 -11.50
N ILE A 31 -12.82 -38.50 -10.70
CA ILE A 31 -13.02 -39.18 -9.40
C ILE A 31 -13.64 -38.23 -8.36
N ILE A 32 -13.32 -36.93 -8.45
CA ILE A 32 -13.77 -35.92 -7.49
C ILE A 32 -15.11 -35.32 -7.91
N ASP A 33 -15.30 -35.13 -9.22
CA ASP A 33 -16.43 -34.34 -9.76
C ASP A 33 -17.69 -35.19 -10.04
N GLU A 34 -17.59 -36.52 -10.10
CA GLU A 34 -18.72 -37.43 -10.41
C GLU A 34 -18.95 -38.47 -9.29
N ASP A 35 -20.20 -38.62 -8.81
CA ASP A 35 -20.56 -39.51 -7.67
C ASP A 35 -20.61 -41.02 -8.03
N ASP A 36 -20.66 -41.39 -9.32
CA ASP A 36 -20.77 -42.78 -9.81
C ASP A 36 -19.76 -43.05 -10.93
N TYR A 37 -18.46 -42.95 -10.59
CA TYR A 37 -17.36 -43.06 -11.55
C TYR A 37 -16.81 -44.51 -11.65
N ASP A 38 -16.34 -44.90 -12.84
CA ASP A 38 -15.74 -46.23 -13.09
C ASP A 38 -14.46 -46.41 -12.23
N THR A 39 -14.20 -47.62 -11.74
CA THR A 39 -13.01 -47.93 -10.92
C THR A 39 -11.67 -47.76 -11.66
N LYS A 40 -11.71 -47.71 -12.99
CA LYS A 40 -10.52 -47.60 -13.86
C LYS A 40 -9.69 -46.33 -13.65
N PRO A 41 -10.27 -45.10 -13.60
CA PRO A 41 -9.56 -43.89 -13.19
C PRO A 41 -8.79 -44.03 -11.86
N THR A 42 -9.36 -44.72 -10.88
CA THR A 42 -8.70 -44.95 -9.58
C THR A 42 -7.51 -45.88 -9.72
N ASP A 43 -7.65 -47.00 -10.44
CA ASP A 43 -6.55 -47.93 -10.68
C ASP A 43 -5.40 -47.27 -11.46
N GLU A 44 -5.74 -46.42 -12.42
CA GLU A 44 -4.78 -45.65 -13.21
C GLU A 44 -4.05 -44.61 -12.36
N ALA A 45 -4.78 -43.87 -11.50
CA ALA A 45 -4.18 -42.92 -10.57
C ALA A 45 -3.23 -43.60 -9.58
N ILE A 46 -3.58 -44.78 -9.06
CA ILE A 46 -2.73 -45.58 -8.18
C ILE A 46 -1.45 -46.03 -8.91
N ARG A 47 -1.56 -46.45 -10.18
CA ARG A 47 -0.41 -46.82 -11.01
C ARG A 47 0.54 -45.63 -11.20
N ILE A 48 0.01 -44.46 -11.56
CA ILE A 48 0.82 -43.25 -11.78
C ILE A 48 1.49 -42.79 -10.46
N LEU A 49 0.76 -42.83 -9.34
CA LEU A 49 1.31 -42.51 -8.02
C LEU A 49 2.43 -43.48 -7.62
N SER A 50 2.29 -44.76 -7.94
CA SER A 50 3.31 -45.77 -7.67
C SER A 50 4.57 -45.52 -8.49
N SER A 51 4.43 -45.20 -9.78
CA SER A 51 5.56 -44.80 -10.64
C SER A 51 6.24 -43.52 -10.16
N LEU A 52 5.48 -42.51 -9.74
CA LEU A 52 6.02 -41.27 -9.16
C LEU A 52 6.77 -41.53 -7.83
N LYS A 53 6.26 -42.44 -7.00
CA LYS A 53 6.92 -42.86 -5.76
C LYS A 53 8.23 -43.59 -6.06
N GLU A 54 8.25 -44.49 -7.03
CA GLU A 54 9.48 -45.19 -7.45
C GLU A 54 10.52 -44.24 -8.02
N LEU A 55 10.11 -43.26 -8.84
CA LEU A 55 11.00 -42.22 -9.34
C LEU A 55 11.60 -41.40 -8.19
N LYS A 56 10.80 -41.05 -7.17
CA LYS A 56 11.29 -40.32 -6.00
C LYS A 56 12.23 -41.16 -5.13
N VAL A 57 11.95 -42.46 -4.97
CA VAL A 57 12.83 -43.40 -4.26
C VAL A 57 14.14 -43.61 -5.01
N LYS A 58 14.12 -43.69 -6.35
CA LYS A 58 15.33 -43.74 -7.19
C LYS A 58 16.14 -42.45 -7.07
N GLU A 59 15.50 -41.29 -7.11
CA GLU A 59 16.15 -39.99 -6.91
C GLU A 59 16.83 -39.91 -5.54
N ILE A 60 16.15 -40.34 -4.48
CA ILE A 60 16.72 -40.38 -3.11
C ILE A 60 17.86 -41.41 -3.00
N LYS A 61 17.72 -42.60 -3.61
CA LYS A 61 18.80 -43.61 -3.65
C LYS A 61 20.02 -43.11 -4.41
N MET A 62 19.84 -42.49 -5.58
CA MET A 62 20.92 -41.88 -6.36
C MET A 62 21.59 -40.74 -5.58
N THR A 63 20.82 -39.95 -4.84
CA THR A 63 21.37 -38.89 -3.98
C THR A 63 22.18 -39.48 -2.82
N ASN A 64 21.70 -40.54 -2.18
CA ASN A 64 22.40 -41.22 -1.08
C ASN A 64 23.65 -41.99 -1.57
N GLU A 65 23.61 -42.57 -2.78
CA GLU A 65 24.77 -43.18 -3.42
C GLU A 65 25.79 -42.12 -3.84
N ALA A 66 25.35 -40.96 -4.34
CA ALA A 66 26.23 -39.83 -4.61
C ALA A 66 26.89 -39.31 -3.33
N ILE A 67 26.15 -39.20 -2.22
CA ILE A 67 26.69 -38.80 -0.91
C ILE A 67 27.70 -39.83 -0.38
N ARG A 68 27.44 -41.13 -0.54
CA ARG A 68 28.42 -42.19 -0.17
C ARG A 68 29.67 -42.15 -1.05
N PHE A 69 29.51 -41.93 -2.36
CA PHE A 69 30.61 -41.82 -3.32
C PHE A 69 31.50 -40.61 -3.03
N ILE A 70 30.91 -39.48 -2.63
CA ILE A 70 31.62 -38.28 -2.15
C ILE A 70 32.35 -38.57 -0.83
N SER A 71 31.76 -39.38 0.05
CA SER A 71 32.34 -39.70 1.36
C SER A 71 33.48 -40.74 1.29
N SER A 72 33.54 -41.58 0.24
CA SER A 72 34.55 -42.65 0.12
C SER A 72 35.75 -42.33 -0.77
N SER A 73 35.73 -41.23 -1.51
CA SER A 73 36.76 -40.95 -2.53
C SER A 73 37.93 -40.12 -1.96
N LYS A 74 38.76 -40.74 -1.12
CA LYS A 74 40.17 -40.33 -0.95
C LYS A 74 41.00 -41.03 -2.02
N GLU A 75 41.56 -40.24 -2.93
CA GLU A 75 42.55 -40.58 -3.97
C GLU A 75 42.11 -41.47 -5.15
N LEU A 76 41.97 -40.88 -6.36
CA LEU A 76 42.76 -41.29 -7.53
C LEU A 76 42.62 -40.29 -8.70
N LYS A 77 43.72 -40.13 -9.44
CA LYS A 77 43.93 -39.22 -10.58
C LYS A 77 43.16 -39.64 -11.86
N CYS A 78 42.84 -38.63 -12.68
CA CYS A 78 42.67 -38.63 -14.15
C CYS A 78 41.47 -39.34 -14.82
N LYS A 79 40.49 -38.54 -15.27
CA LYS A 79 39.96 -38.35 -16.65
C LYS A 79 38.52 -37.87 -16.54
N VAL A 80 38.27 -36.59 -16.84
CA VAL A 80 36.96 -35.95 -16.65
C VAL A 80 35.94 -36.48 -17.69
N PRO A 81 34.79 -37.06 -17.28
CA PRO A 81 33.75 -37.53 -18.20
C PRO A 81 32.94 -36.37 -18.81
N ALA A 82 32.39 -36.55 -20.01
CA ALA A 82 31.60 -35.56 -20.74
C ALA A 82 30.34 -35.06 -19.98
N SER A 83 29.81 -35.83 -19.03
CA SER A 83 28.71 -35.41 -18.14
C SER A 83 29.09 -34.25 -17.21
N TYR A 84 30.39 -34.06 -16.96
CA TYR A 84 30.94 -33.01 -16.10
C TYR A 84 31.01 -31.65 -16.82
N MET A 85 31.11 -31.64 -18.15
CA MET A 85 31.09 -30.39 -18.94
C MET A 85 29.69 -29.75 -18.97
N ALA A 86 28.62 -30.56 -18.96
CA ALA A 86 27.25 -30.05 -18.96
C ALA A 86 26.86 -29.32 -17.65
N VAL A 87 27.48 -29.67 -16.51
CA VAL A 87 27.27 -28.99 -15.23
C VAL A 87 27.93 -27.61 -15.24
N THR A 88 29.07 -27.46 -15.94
CA THR A 88 29.77 -26.16 -16.06
C THR A 88 28.97 -25.12 -16.85
N GLU A 89 28.13 -25.54 -17.81
CA GLU A 89 27.29 -24.60 -18.57
C GLU A 89 26.23 -23.92 -17.70
N LYS A 90 25.72 -24.61 -16.67
CA LYS A 90 24.71 -24.05 -15.76
C LYS A 90 25.27 -23.03 -14.77
N PHE A 91 26.58 -23.00 -14.60
CA PHE A 91 27.30 -22.06 -13.73
C PHE A 91 27.95 -20.90 -14.49
N LYS A 92 27.86 -20.93 -15.83
CA LYS A 92 28.33 -19.84 -16.68
C LYS A 92 27.27 -18.76 -16.80
N CYS A 93 27.71 -17.53 -16.76
CA CYS A 93 26.89 -16.36 -17.05
C CYS A 93 26.37 -16.46 -18.48
N PRO A 94 25.05 -16.34 -18.74
CA PRO A 94 24.50 -16.34 -20.09
C PRO A 94 25.08 -15.23 -21.00
N ILE A 95 25.59 -14.15 -20.40
CA ILE A 95 26.13 -12.97 -21.10
C ILE A 95 27.62 -13.17 -21.42
N SER A 96 28.47 -13.31 -20.40
CA SER A 96 29.93 -13.43 -20.61
C SER A 96 30.40 -14.85 -20.94
N ARG A 97 29.57 -15.87 -20.70
CA ARG A 97 29.92 -17.30 -20.77
C ARG A 97 31.06 -17.74 -19.84
N GLU A 98 31.43 -16.88 -18.89
CA GLU A 98 32.38 -17.16 -17.81
C GLU A 98 31.65 -17.63 -16.55
N ILE A 99 32.36 -18.26 -15.61
CA ILE A 99 31.76 -18.70 -14.34
C ILE A 99 31.28 -17.49 -13.55
N MET A 100 30.03 -17.53 -13.08
CA MET A 100 29.44 -16.45 -12.28
C MET A 100 30.11 -16.35 -10.91
N GLY A 101 30.72 -15.20 -10.59
CA GLY A 101 31.26 -14.87 -9.27
C GLY A 101 30.22 -14.22 -8.35
N ASP A 102 29.32 -13.40 -8.92
CA ASP A 102 28.21 -12.78 -8.19
C ASP A 102 26.88 -12.98 -8.93
N PRO A 103 26.26 -14.17 -8.80
CA PRO A 103 25.03 -14.51 -9.53
C PRO A 103 23.83 -13.70 -9.02
N VAL A 104 23.13 -13.03 -9.94
CA VAL A 104 21.94 -12.22 -9.70
C VAL A 104 20.79 -12.64 -10.64
N VAL A 105 19.55 -12.44 -10.20
CA VAL A 105 18.33 -12.75 -10.98
C VAL A 105 17.67 -11.46 -11.44
N LEU A 106 17.35 -11.38 -12.73
CA LEU A 106 16.55 -10.31 -13.33
C LEU A 106 15.05 -10.59 -13.12
N VAL A 107 14.32 -9.66 -12.49
CA VAL A 107 12.87 -9.80 -12.18
C VAL A 107 11.98 -9.47 -13.40
N THR A 108 12.46 -9.65 -14.62
CA THR A 108 11.70 -9.36 -15.86
C THR A 108 11.39 -10.64 -16.63
N GLY A 109 10.39 -11.39 -16.19
CA GLY A 109 9.59 -12.32 -17.01
C GLY A 109 10.22 -13.64 -17.50
N GLN A 110 11.55 -13.79 -17.55
CA GLN A 110 12.24 -15.07 -17.76
C GLN A 110 13.38 -15.18 -16.73
N ILE A 111 13.28 -16.15 -15.83
CA ILE A 111 14.23 -16.33 -14.72
C ILE A 111 15.55 -16.87 -15.31
N GLN A 112 16.49 -15.97 -15.61
CA GLN A 112 17.87 -16.33 -15.90
C GLN A 112 18.79 -15.70 -14.85
N THR A 113 19.67 -16.53 -14.28
CA THR A 113 20.71 -16.08 -13.34
C THR A 113 21.94 -15.72 -14.15
N CYS A 114 22.48 -14.52 -13.95
CA CYS A 114 23.63 -14.00 -14.66
C CYS A 114 24.60 -13.35 -13.67
N ASP A 115 25.86 -13.15 -14.09
CA ASP A 115 26.85 -12.47 -13.26
C ASP A 115 26.58 -10.97 -13.19
N ARG A 116 26.64 -10.39 -11.99
CA ARG A 116 26.41 -8.96 -11.75
C ARG A 116 27.32 -8.08 -12.59
N ARG A 117 28.61 -8.44 -12.78
CA ARG A 117 29.57 -7.65 -13.58
C ARG A 117 29.14 -7.59 -15.04
N SER A 118 28.77 -8.74 -15.60
CA SER A 118 28.38 -8.82 -17.01
C SER A 118 27.10 -8.04 -17.32
N ILE A 119 26.17 -7.94 -16.36
CA ILE A 119 24.97 -7.09 -16.51
C ILE A 119 25.35 -5.60 -16.40
N ILE A 120 26.19 -5.24 -15.43
CA ILE A 120 26.63 -3.85 -15.26
C ILE A 120 27.40 -3.37 -16.50
N GLU A 121 28.34 -4.16 -17.01
CA GLU A 121 29.09 -3.85 -18.23
C GLU A 121 28.18 -3.75 -19.47
N LEU A 122 27.22 -4.66 -19.62
CA LEU A 122 26.22 -4.59 -20.70
C LEU A 122 25.35 -3.33 -20.61
N LEU A 123 25.04 -2.88 -19.39
CA LEU A 123 24.32 -1.63 -19.15
C LEU A 123 25.21 -0.40 -19.35
N ASP A 124 26.53 -0.53 -19.25
CA ASP A 124 27.50 0.54 -19.42
C ASP A 124 27.72 0.97 -20.87
N GLU A 125 27.25 0.20 -21.86
CA GLU A 125 27.23 0.61 -23.28
C GLU A 125 26.44 1.91 -23.53
N ASP A 126 26.89 2.71 -24.51
CA ASP A 126 26.57 4.13 -24.74
C ASP A 126 25.10 4.47 -25.08
N HIS A 127 24.21 3.49 -25.07
CA HIS A 127 22.82 3.63 -25.53
C HIS A 127 21.81 3.84 -24.39
N TRP A 128 22.23 3.72 -23.13
CA TRP A 128 21.32 3.77 -21.97
C TRP A 128 21.53 5.02 -21.09
N PRO A 129 20.46 5.74 -20.69
CA PRO A 129 20.57 6.87 -19.77
C PRO A 129 21.13 6.43 -18.39
N ARG A 130 22.16 7.12 -17.88
CA ARG A 130 22.86 6.80 -16.61
C ARG A 130 21.95 6.53 -15.38
N PRO A 131 20.81 7.23 -15.19
CA PRO A 131 19.91 6.96 -14.07
C PRO A 131 19.23 5.58 -14.16
N LEU A 132 18.90 5.15 -15.38
CA LEU A 132 18.30 3.83 -15.63
C LEU A 132 19.29 2.71 -15.32
N LYS A 133 20.59 2.93 -15.60
CA LYS A 133 21.68 2.00 -15.23
C LYS A 133 21.73 1.76 -13.71
N LYS A 134 21.51 2.81 -12.89
CA LYS A 134 21.55 2.74 -11.42
C LYS A 134 20.28 2.09 -10.85
N VAL A 135 19.09 2.40 -11.38
CA VAL A 135 17.82 1.79 -10.94
C VAL A 135 17.77 0.29 -11.27
N ILE A 136 18.26 -0.13 -12.45
CA ILE A 136 18.33 -1.55 -12.81
C ILE A 136 19.33 -2.29 -11.89
N SER A 137 20.48 -1.68 -11.58
CA SER A 137 21.52 -2.27 -10.73
C SER A 137 21.09 -2.58 -9.29
N TYR A 138 20.17 -1.78 -8.72
CA TYR A 138 19.75 -1.90 -7.32
C TYR A 138 18.33 -2.46 -7.13
N THR A 139 17.42 -2.27 -8.08
CA THR A 139 16.00 -2.58 -7.89
C THR A 139 15.56 -3.87 -8.60
N ILE A 140 16.29 -4.32 -9.63
CA ILE A 140 15.89 -5.47 -10.46
C ILE A 140 16.80 -6.69 -10.24
N LEU A 141 17.99 -6.52 -9.65
CA LEU A 141 18.98 -7.57 -9.45
C LEU A 141 18.93 -8.15 -8.04
N SER A 142 18.19 -9.25 -7.87
CA SER A 142 18.15 -9.99 -6.61
C SER A 142 19.36 -10.94 -6.51
N PRO A 143 20.19 -10.88 -5.45
CA PRO A 143 21.31 -11.82 -5.26
C PRO A 143 20.83 -13.28 -5.16
N ASN A 144 21.50 -14.19 -5.87
CA ASN A 144 21.23 -15.63 -5.80
C ASN A 144 22.30 -16.34 -4.96
N HIS A 145 22.17 -16.24 -3.64
CA HIS A 145 23.14 -16.79 -2.69
C HIS A 145 23.28 -18.33 -2.79
N LEU A 146 22.21 -19.04 -3.15
CA LEU A 146 22.22 -20.50 -3.32
C LEU A 146 23.10 -20.91 -4.50
N VAL A 147 22.92 -20.28 -5.67
CA VAL A 147 23.76 -20.55 -6.84
C VAL A 147 25.22 -20.18 -6.56
N ARG A 148 25.45 -19.09 -5.83
CA ARG A 148 26.81 -18.69 -5.43
C ARG A 148 27.50 -19.73 -4.56
N GLU A 149 26.78 -20.29 -3.58
CA GLU A 149 27.32 -21.33 -2.71
C GLU A 149 27.60 -22.63 -3.47
N MET A 150 26.71 -23.00 -4.41
CA MET A 150 26.92 -24.14 -5.30
C MET A 150 28.16 -23.96 -6.20
N ILE A 151 28.35 -22.77 -6.77
CA ILE A 151 29.53 -22.44 -7.59
C ILE A 151 30.80 -22.45 -6.73
N ALA A 152 30.75 -21.87 -5.53
CA ALA A 152 31.89 -21.83 -4.63
C ALA A 152 32.33 -23.23 -4.18
N GLN A 153 31.37 -24.12 -3.90
CA GLN A 153 31.64 -25.50 -3.56
C GLN A 153 32.19 -26.27 -4.76
N TRP A 154 31.61 -26.08 -5.94
CA TRP A 154 32.08 -26.68 -7.19
C TRP A 154 33.53 -26.26 -7.54
N CYS A 155 33.86 -24.97 -7.39
CA CYS A 155 35.20 -24.45 -7.59
C CYS A 155 36.22 -24.96 -6.56
N LYS A 156 35.81 -25.19 -5.30
CA LYS A 156 36.67 -25.80 -4.27
C LYS A 156 37.02 -27.25 -4.60
N ASP A 157 36.08 -27.99 -5.17
CA ASP A 157 36.22 -29.42 -5.44
C ASP A 157 37.04 -29.71 -6.73
N HIS A 158 37.22 -28.74 -7.65
CA HIS A 158 37.72 -28.99 -9.02
C HIS A 158 39.02 -28.24 -9.42
N SER A 159 39.98 -28.13 -8.49
CA SER A 159 41.27 -27.41 -8.63
C SER A 159 41.14 -25.90 -8.44
N SER A 160 42.25 -25.26 -8.08
CA SER A 160 42.46 -23.87 -7.62
C SER A 160 41.95 -22.73 -8.54
N ILE A 161 40.72 -22.82 -9.03
CA ILE A 161 40.01 -21.76 -9.73
C ILE A 161 39.54 -20.79 -8.66
N LYS A 162 40.16 -19.60 -8.60
CA LYS A 162 39.67 -18.52 -7.74
C LYS A 162 38.28 -18.14 -8.24
N VAL A 163 37.25 -18.42 -7.44
CA VAL A 163 35.94 -17.77 -7.61
C VAL A 163 36.22 -16.27 -7.64
N PRO A 164 35.80 -15.54 -8.68
CA PRO A 164 35.97 -14.10 -8.69
C PRO A 164 35.34 -13.56 -7.41
N GLU A 165 36.11 -12.84 -6.59
CA GLU A 165 35.55 -12.26 -5.38
C GLU A 165 34.32 -11.44 -5.76
N PRO A 166 33.22 -11.55 -5.00
CA PRO A 166 32.07 -10.69 -5.21
C PRO A 166 32.57 -9.26 -5.23
N LEU A 167 32.02 -8.43 -6.10
CA LEU A 167 32.15 -7.00 -5.83
C LEU A 167 31.62 -6.81 -4.41
N GLU A 168 32.50 -6.42 -3.48
CA GLU A 168 32.01 -5.74 -2.28
C GLU A 168 31.02 -4.70 -2.78
N PRO A 169 29.84 -4.55 -2.14
CA PRO A 169 28.91 -3.52 -2.56
C PRO A 169 29.74 -2.25 -2.70
N ILE A 170 29.90 -1.77 -3.93
CA ILE A 170 30.57 -0.51 -4.19
C ILE A 170 29.56 0.53 -3.68
N ILE A 171 29.51 0.66 -2.36
CA ILE A 171 29.51 1.96 -1.74
C ILE A 171 30.95 2.45 -1.97
N SER A 172 31.28 2.74 -3.24
CA SER A 172 32.15 3.87 -3.42
C SER A 172 31.42 4.96 -2.67
N GLU A 173 32.07 5.55 -1.68
CA GLU A 173 31.74 6.88 -1.19
C GLU A 173 31.91 7.86 -2.36
N THR A 174 31.17 7.63 -3.45
CA THR A 174 30.78 8.65 -4.38
C THR A 174 29.84 9.48 -3.57
N VAL A 175 30.34 10.63 -3.13
CA VAL A 175 29.56 11.69 -2.49
C VAL A 175 28.27 11.80 -3.29
N ILE A 176 27.16 11.30 -2.73
CA ILE A 176 25.84 11.46 -3.32
C ILE A 176 25.62 12.97 -3.27
N THR A 177 25.58 13.60 -4.44
CA THR A 177 25.35 15.04 -4.48
C THR A 177 23.87 15.31 -4.21
N GLU A 178 23.53 16.48 -3.66
CA GLU A 178 22.13 16.90 -3.49
C GLU A 178 21.36 16.84 -4.83
N ALA A 179 22.05 17.09 -5.95
CA ALA A 179 21.50 16.95 -7.29
C ALA A 179 21.14 15.50 -7.65
N ASP A 180 21.93 14.52 -7.21
CA ASP A 180 21.64 13.09 -7.42
C ASP A 180 20.42 12.64 -6.60
N GLU A 181 20.30 13.12 -5.36
CA GLU A 181 19.13 12.83 -4.51
C GLU A 181 17.84 13.39 -5.12
N LYS A 182 17.91 14.64 -5.61
CA LYS A 182 16.79 15.30 -6.30
C LYS A 182 16.36 14.57 -7.55
N ASN A 183 17.31 14.18 -8.40
CA ASN A 183 17.01 13.44 -9.62
C ASN A 183 16.41 12.05 -9.32
N ALA A 184 16.90 11.37 -8.28
CA ALA A 184 16.37 10.08 -7.86
C ALA A 184 14.94 10.20 -7.31
N ALA A 185 14.68 11.19 -6.44
CA ALA A 185 13.34 11.45 -5.90
C ALA A 185 12.32 11.74 -7.01
N ARG A 186 12.70 12.59 -7.97
CA ARG A 186 11.88 12.94 -9.14
C ARG A 186 11.56 11.73 -10.01
N GLU A 187 12.53 10.88 -10.28
CA GLU A 187 12.31 9.68 -11.11
C GLU A 187 11.46 8.64 -10.39
N LEU A 188 11.68 8.42 -9.09
CA LEU A 188 10.82 7.54 -8.28
C LEU A 188 9.38 8.05 -8.24
N ARG A 189 9.18 9.36 -8.06
CA ARG A 189 7.85 9.98 -8.18
C ARG A 189 7.25 9.71 -9.56
N ARG A 190 8.00 9.94 -10.63
CA ARG A 190 7.53 9.69 -12.00
C ARG A 190 7.08 8.24 -12.18
N LEU A 191 7.92 7.28 -11.79
CA LEU A 191 7.62 5.84 -11.90
C LEU A 191 6.36 5.45 -11.11
N THR A 192 6.26 5.87 -9.85
CA THR A 192 5.09 5.58 -9.01
C THR A 192 3.81 6.30 -9.48
N THR A 193 3.93 7.39 -10.24
CA THR A 193 2.79 8.11 -10.82
C THR A 193 2.22 7.38 -12.03
N TYR A 194 3.06 6.88 -12.93
CA TYR A 194 2.62 6.29 -14.20
C TYR A 194 2.54 4.74 -14.19
N GLN A 195 3.15 4.09 -13.20
CA GLN A 195 3.22 2.63 -13.14
C GLN A 195 2.71 2.11 -11.78
N PRO A 196 1.47 1.60 -11.71
CA PRO A 196 0.91 1.04 -10.48
C PRO A 196 1.72 -0.13 -9.91
N SER A 197 2.41 -0.91 -10.76
CA SER A 197 3.32 -1.97 -10.32
C SER A 197 4.46 -1.45 -9.45
N PHE A 198 4.98 -0.25 -9.72
CA PHE A 198 6.02 0.38 -8.91
C PHE A 198 5.52 0.81 -7.54
N GLN A 199 4.21 1.05 -7.38
CA GLN A 199 3.63 1.29 -6.06
C GLN A 199 3.70 0.03 -5.19
N ALA A 200 3.52 -1.17 -5.75
CA ALA A 200 3.55 -2.42 -5.00
C ALA A 200 4.96 -2.84 -4.53
N LEU A 201 6.01 -2.41 -5.23
CA LEU A 201 7.41 -2.82 -4.98
C LEU A 201 7.93 -2.45 -3.58
N PHE A 202 7.36 -1.43 -2.94
CA PHE A 202 7.86 -0.96 -1.64
C PHE A 202 7.76 -2.03 -0.54
N VAL A 203 6.67 -2.81 -0.53
CA VAL A 203 6.51 -3.92 0.41
C VAL A 203 7.24 -5.17 -0.08
N GLU A 204 7.22 -5.45 -1.38
CA GLU A 204 7.85 -6.65 -1.96
C GLU A 204 9.38 -6.62 -1.80
N CYS A 205 10.00 -5.45 -1.98
CA CYS A 205 11.43 -5.25 -1.85
C CYS A 205 11.87 -4.81 -0.44
N LYS A 206 10.94 -4.71 0.52
CA LYS A 206 11.20 -4.20 1.89
C LYS A 206 11.98 -2.87 1.89
N VAL A 207 11.54 -1.93 1.05
CA VAL A 207 12.18 -0.62 0.94
C VAL A 207 12.04 0.11 2.28
N ASP A 208 13.16 0.57 2.84
CA ASP A 208 13.16 1.37 4.06
C ASP A 208 12.70 2.80 3.76
N ILE A 209 11.42 3.08 4.03
CA ILE A 209 10.80 4.39 3.84
C ILE A 209 11.51 5.47 4.67
N SER A 210 12.08 5.12 5.83
CA SER A 210 12.81 6.07 6.68
C SER A 210 14.07 6.59 5.98
N ARG A 211 14.75 5.74 5.20
CA ARG A 211 15.91 6.15 4.39
C ARG A 211 15.49 7.05 3.24
N LEU A 212 14.37 6.76 2.58
CA LEU A 212 13.84 7.59 1.51
C LEU A 212 13.48 9.00 2.01
N LEU A 213 12.96 9.10 3.23
CA LEU A 213 12.55 10.37 3.84
C LEU A 213 13.67 11.08 4.60
N LYS A 214 14.87 10.49 4.70
CA LYS A 214 16.03 11.07 5.40
C LYS A 214 16.33 12.52 4.98
N PRO A 215 16.26 12.91 3.68
CA PRO A 215 16.48 14.29 3.26
C PRO A 215 15.48 15.28 3.90
N LEU A 216 14.28 14.84 4.24
CA LEU A 216 13.25 15.67 4.87
C LEU A 216 13.35 15.73 6.40
N VAL A 217 14.11 14.81 7.00
CA VAL A 217 14.19 14.60 8.45
C VAL A 217 15.43 15.25 9.04
N SER A 218 16.53 15.33 8.27
CA SER A 218 17.82 15.73 8.81
C SER A 218 17.84 17.23 9.14
N PRO A 219 17.97 17.63 10.42
CA PRO A 219 18.22 19.02 10.76
C PRO A 219 19.70 19.28 10.50
N ALA A 220 20.03 20.08 9.49
CA ALA A 220 21.28 20.83 9.56
C ALA A 220 21.22 21.61 10.87
N SER A 221 22.06 21.20 11.81
CA SER A 221 21.88 21.50 13.22
C SER A 221 21.96 23.00 13.47
N THR A 222 21.05 23.49 14.32
CA THR A 222 20.96 24.83 14.93
C THR A 222 20.15 25.92 14.19
N SER A 223 19.18 26.46 14.95
CA SER A 223 18.45 27.71 14.74
C SER A 223 17.32 27.73 13.70
N SER A 224 16.23 28.40 14.10
CA SER A 224 14.89 28.50 13.53
C SER A 224 14.78 29.24 12.18
N ALA A 225 15.80 29.13 11.34
CA ALA A 225 15.84 29.70 9.99
C ALA A 225 16.26 28.68 8.91
N ALA A 226 16.69 27.47 9.30
CA ALA A 226 17.17 26.44 8.36
C ALA A 226 16.05 25.56 7.75
N ASP A 227 14.83 25.53 8.31
CA ASP A 227 13.68 24.83 7.70
C ASP A 227 13.26 25.42 6.34
N LEU A 228 13.70 26.64 6.03
CA LEU A 228 13.52 27.31 4.74
C LEU A 228 14.57 26.93 3.68
N LEU A 229 15.53 26.05 3.98
CA LEU A 229 16.62 25.67 3.07
C LEU A 229 16.45 24.29 2.41
N LEU A 230 15.39 23.55 2.74
CA LEU A 230 15.04 22.36 1.97
C LEU A 230 14.46 22.79 0.63
N ASP A 231 15.07 22.31 -0.46
CA ASP A 231 14.61 22.58 -1.83
C ASP A 231 13.11 22.25 -1.98
N PRO A 232 12.24 23.25 -2.23
CA PRO A 232 10.80 23.05 -2.32
C PRO A 232 10.40 21.99 -3.36
N GLU A 233 11.19 21.84 -4.43
CA GLU A 233 10.96 20.81 -5.44
C GLU A 233 11.23 19.41 -4.90
N LEU A 234 12.32 19.22 -4.16
CA LEU A 234 12.65 17.93 -3.54
C LEU A 234 11.60 17.53 -2.50
N GLN A 235 11.13 18.49 -1.70
CA GLN A 235 10.06 18.27 -0.74
C GLN A 235 8.77 17.81 -1.43
N GLU A 236 8.33 18.55 -2.45
CA GLU A 236 7.14 18.20 -3.21
C GLU A 236 7.28 16.81 -3.86
N ASP A 237 8.45 16.52 -4.44
CA ASP A 237 8.70 15.24 -5.11
C ASP A 237 8.63 14.07 -4.13
N LEU A 238 9.24 14.19 -2.95
CA LEU A 238 9.23 13.14 -1.93
C LEU A 238 7.86 12.96 -1.26
N ILE A 239 7.12 14.04 -1.00
CA ILE A 239 5.76 13.94 -0.44
C ILE A 239 4.78 13.38 -1.48
N THR A 240 4.93 13.73 -2.75
CA THR A 240 4.14 13.14 -3.84
C THR A 240 4.45 11.65 -3.99
N LEU A 241 5.74 11.27 -3.95
CA LEU A 241 6.16 9.89 -3.96
C LEU A 241 5.53 9.10 -2.80
N LEU A 242 5.60 9.65 -1.58
CA LEU A 242 4.99 9.04 -0.39
C LEU A 242 3.47 8.86 -0.54
N HIS A 243 2.79 9.85 -1.11
CA HIS A 243 1.37 9.73 -1.45
C HIS A 243 1.12 8.61 -2.48
N ASN A 244 1.88 8.57 -3.57
CA ASN A 244 1.69 7.58 -4.63
C ASN A 244 1.87 6.14 -4.09
N VAL A 245 2.86 5.91 -3.23
CA VAL A 245 3.08 4.59 -2.65
C VAL A 245 2.04 4.23 -1.59
N SER A 246 1.42 5.22 -0.92
CA SER A 246 0.36 4.99 0.06
C SER A 246 -1.01 4.67 -0.57
N VAL A 247 -1.18 4.89 -1.87
CA VAL A 247 -2.38 4.47 -2.61
C VAL A 247 -2.52 2.95 -2.59
N HIS A 248 -1.42 2.20 -2.66
CA HIS A 248 -1.44 0.75 -2.73
C HIS A 248 -1.81 0.08 -1.39
N GLU A 249 -2.81 -0.80 -1.38
CA GLU A 249 -3.39 -1.42 -0.17
C GLU A 249 -2.35 -2.08 0.75
N LYS A 250 -1.43 -2.87 0.18
CA LYS A 250 -0.42 -3.59 0.99
C LYS A 250 0.54 -2.64 1.72
N ASN A 251 0.72 -1.41 1.23
CA ASN A 251 1.69 -0.46 1.76
C ASN A 251 1.11 0.39 2.89
N LYS A 252 -0.21 0.57 2.93
CA LYS A 252 -0.87 1.52 3.86
C LYS A 252 -0.48 1.28 5.31
N ARG A 253 -0.53 0.03 5.76
CA ARG A 253 -0.23 -0.33 7.16
C ARG A 253 1.26 -0.18 7.48
N PRO A 254 2.21 -0.78 6.72
CA PRO A 254 3.64 -0.59 6.95
C PRO A 254 4.09 0.88 6.91
N ILE A 255 3.55 1.68 5.99
CA ILE A 255 3.87 3.12 5.89
C ILE A 255 3.42 3.84 7.16
N ALA A 256 2.20 3.62 7.63
CA ALA A 256 1.69 4.30 8.84
C ALA A 256 2.36 3.83 10.13
N GLU A 257 2.78 2.56 10.21
CA GLU A 257 3.52 2.01 11.35
C GLU A 257 4.98 2.49 11.40
N THR A 258 5.49 3.07 10.31
CA THR A 258 6.83 3.68 10.29
C THR A 258 6.79 5.00 11.07
N HIS A 259 7.43 5.01 12.24
CA HIS A 259 7.34 6.08 13.25
C HIS A 259 7.52 7.51 12.73
N ILE A 260 8.34 7.70 11.69
CA ILE A 260 8.68 9.02 11.17
C ILE A 260 7.68 9.57 10.16
N VAL A 261 6.89 8.70 9.52
CA VAL A 261 6.06 9.07 8.37
C VAL A 261 4.93 10.01 8.79
N ILE A 262 4.14 9.62 9.80
CA ILE A 262 2.99 10.43 10.22
C ILE A 262 3.42 11.78 10.79
N PRO A 263 4.39 11.88 11.72
CA PRO A 263 4.89 13.18 12.20
C PRO A 263 5.38 14.08 11.06
N LEU A 264 6.12 13.52 10.09
CA LEU A 264 6.61 14.25 8.93
C LEU A 264 5.45 14.77 8.06
N LEU A 265 4.44 13.93 7.77
CA LEU A 265 3.26 14.37 7.02
C LEU A 265 2.51 15.50 7.72
N ILE A 266 2.38 15.43 9.06
CA ILE A 266 1.76 16.49 9.86
C ILE A 266 2.57 17.78 9.77
N GLU A 267 3.89 17.69 9.86
CA GLU A 267 4.77 18.84 9.72
C GLU A 267 4.62 19.51 8.34
N ARG A 268 4.39 18.72 7.30
CA ARG A 268 4.17 19.23 5.94
C ARG A 268 2.79 19.88 5.71
N LEU A 269 1.97 20.00 6.76
CA LEU A 269 0.71 20.75 6.72
C LEU A 269 0.87 22.23 7.08
N LYS A 270 2.02 22.65 7.62
CA LYS A 270 2.29 24.03 8.06
C LYS A 270 2.05 25.05 6.95
N THR A 271 1.60 26.25 7.33
CA THR A 271 1.21 27.35 6.44
C THR A 271 2.32 27.88 5.53
N GLU A 272 3.58 27.68 5.91
CA GLU A 272 4.76 28.18 5.21
C GLU A 272 5.10 27.37 3.95
N LEU A 273 4.43 26.24 3.72
CA LEU A 273 4.70 25.31 2.61
C LEU A 273 3.77 25.54 1.42
N THR A 274 4.19 25.03 0.25
CA THR A 274 3.41 25.12 -0.99
C THR A 274 2.06 24.41 -0.85
N ILE A 275 1.03 24.94 -1.52
CA ILE A 275 -0.31 24.34 -1.55
C ILE A 275 -0.24 22.89 -2.05
N GLN A 276 0.62 22.60 -3.02
CA GLN A 276 0.80 21.27 -3.58
C GLN A 276 1.39 20.29 -2.56
N THR A 277 2.42 20.69 -1.82
CA THR A 277 3.00 19.88 -0.74
C THR A 277 1.97 19.57 0.33
N ARG A 278 1.22 20.58 0.78
CA ARG A 278 0.16 20.43 1.79
C ARG A 278 -0.96 19.52 1.28
N SER A 279 -1.38 19.69 0.04
CA SER A 279 -2.40 18.86 -0.61
C SER A 279 -1.96 17.39 -0.71
N ASN A 280 -0.73 17.13 -1.14
CA ASN A 280 -0.17 15.79 -1.22
C ASN A 280 -0.03 15.14 0.16
N ALA A 281 0.35 15.92 1.19
CA ALA A 281 0.41 15.42 2.56
C ALA A 281 -0.98 15.04 3.10
N VAL A 282 -2.00 15.87 2.86
CA VAL A 282 -3.41 15.55 3.18
C VAL A 282 -3.87 14.30 2.42
N ALA A 283 -3.55 14.18 1.13
CA ALA A 283 -3.91 13.02 0.31
C ALA A 283 -3.23 11.74 0.81
N ALA A 284 -1.96 11.81 1.23
CA ALA A 284 -1.27 10.70 1.89
C ALA A 284 -1.99 10.29 3.19
N LEU A 285 -2.28 11.24 4.09
CA LEU A 285 -3.04 10.96 5.32
C LEU A 285 -4.42 10.36 5.03
N PHE A 286 -5.14 10.86 4.03
CA PHE A 286 -6.43 10.34 3.60
C PHE A 286 -6.34 8.87 3.14
N THR A 287 -5.35 8.55 2.31
CA THR A 287 -5.14 7.18 1.81
C THR A 287 -4.74 6.23 2.94
N LEU A 288 -3.84 6.64 3.84
CA LEU A 288 -3.43 5.84 4.98
C LEU A 288 -4.58 5.60 5.96
N ALA A 289 -5.47 6.58 6.16
CA ALA A 289 -6.64 6.48 7.01
C ALA A 289 -7.72 5.50 6.49
N ALA A 290 -7.58 4.95 5.28
CA ALA A 290 -8.49 3.91 4.78
C ALA A 290 -8.40 2.61 5.60
N VAL A 291 -7.27 2.38 6.29
CA VAL A 291 -7.08 1.23 7.20
C VAL A 291 -7.48 1.65 8.61
N ASN A 292 -8.40 0.92 9.25
CA ASN A 292 -8.90 1.25 10.59
C ASN A 292 -7.79 1.36 11.65
N GLY A 293 -6.78 0.47 11.61
CA GLY A 293 -5.64 0.52 12.52
C GLY A 293 -4.79 1.79 12.40
N ASN A 294 -4.73 2.37 11.20
CA ASN A 294 -3.96 3.59 10.94
C ASN A 294 -4.67 4.84 11.47
N LYS A 295 -6.00 4.85 11.55
CA LYS A 295 -6.78 6.01 12.02
C LYS A 295 -6.36 6.44 13.43
N ALA A 296 -6.15 5.47 14.32
CA ALA A 296 -5.69 5.74 15.68
C ALA A 296 -4.25 6.25 15.69
N ILE A 297 -3.34 5.67 14.90
CA ILE A 297 -1.94 6.10 14.80
C ILE A 297 -1.84 7.56 14.33
N ILE A 298 -2.60 7.90 13.27
CA ILE A 298 -2.62 9.25 12.68
C ILE A 298 -3.08 10.28 13.72
N VAL A 299 -4.20 10.00 14.40
CA VAL A 299 -4.75 10.92 15.40
C VAL A 299 -3.86 10.98 16.65
N ASN A 300 -3.31 9.87 17.13
CA ASN A 300 -2.34 9.81 18.25
C ASN A 300 -1.05 10.57 17.97
N SER A 301 -0.68 10.75 16.71
CA SER A 301 0.45 11.59 16.30
C SER A 301 0.12 13.10 16.26
N GLY A 302 -1.12 13.50 16.55
CA GLY A 302 -1.53 14.90 16.63
C GLY A 302 -2.04 15.51 15.32
N ALA A 303 -2.51 14.70 14.36
CA ALA A 303 -2.90 15.19 13.03
C ALA A 303 -4.17 16.07 13.01
N LEU A 304 -5.09 15.92 13.98
CA LEU A 304 -6.41 16.57 13.93
C LEU A 304 -6.31 18.09 14.02
N LYS A 305 -5.59 18.63 15.01
CA LYS A 305 -5.45 20.08 15.19
C LYS A 305 -4.89 20.79 13.93
N PRO A 306 -3.77 20.36 13.33
CA PRO A 306 -3.29 20.95 12.07
C PRO A 306 -4.30 20.83 10.93
N LEU A 307 -4.99 19.69 10.78
CA LEU A 307 -6.05 19.55 9.76
C LEU A 307 -7.22 20.51 10.00
N ILE A 308 -7.61 20.74 11.26
CA ILE A 308 -8.67 21.70 11.61
C ILE A 308 -8.23 23.13 11.31
N ASP A 309 -6.98 23.48 11.60
CA ASP A 309 -6.41 24.79 11.29
C ASP A 309 -6.40 25.05 9.77
N LEU A 310 -6.10 24.02 8.96
CA LEU A 310 -6.23 24.10 7.49
C LEU A 310 -7.66 24.40 7.01
N VAL A 311 -8.69 23.95 7.73
CA VAL A 311 -10.09 24.26 7.41
C VAL A 311 -10.39 25.73 7.71
N GLU A 312 -9.77 26.32 8.73
CA GLU A 312 -9.97 27.72 9.07
C GLU A 312 -9.37 28.67 8.00
N GLU A 313 -8.31 28.24 7.33
CA GLU A 313 -7.73 28.94 6.19
C GLU A 313 -8.72 29.05 5.01
N ARG A 314 -8.68 30.18 4.29
CA ARG A 314 -9.63 30.45 3.18
C ARG A 314 -9.27 29.80 1.85
N HIS A 315 -8.42 28.77 1.83
CA HIS A 315 -7.96 28.17 0.57
C HIS A 315 -8.90 27.06 0.07
N PRO A 316 -9.71 27.28 -0.99
CA PRO A 316 -10.83 26.40 -1.32
C PRO A 316 -10.41 25.01 -1.81
N LEU A 317 -9.29 24.91 -2.55
CA LEU A 317 -8.87 23.66 -3.20
C LEU A 317 -8.39 22.60 -2.20
N ALA A 318 -7.81 23.01 -1.07
CA ALA A 318 -7.31 22.08 -0.05
C ALA A 318 -8.41 21.67 0.94
N MET A 319 -9.38 22.56 1.18
CA MET A 319 -10.44 22.37 2.19
C MET A 319 -11.26 21.09 1.96
N LYS A 320 -11.60 20.78 0.70
CA LYS A 320 -12.36 19.57 0.35
C LYS A 320 -11.63 18.30 0.77
N ASP A 321 -10.35 18.18 0.47
CA ASP A 321 -9.58 16.98 0.78
C ASP A 321 -9.24 16.90 2.27
N VAL A 322 -9.04 18.04 2.92
CA VAL A 322 -8.92 18.12 4.39
C VAL A 322 -10.20 17.62 5.07
N LEU A 323 -11.38 18.09 4.67
CA LEU A 323 -12.65 17.68 5.26
C LEU A 323 -12.94 16.18 5.05
N LYS A 324 -12.62 15.65 3.87
CA LYS A 324 -12.70 14.19 3.63
C LYS A 324 -11.76 13.42 4.56
N THR A 325 -10.55 13.94 4.80
CA THR A 325 -9.56 13.33 5.70
C THR A 325 -10.07 13.32 7.14
N ILE A 326 -10.55 14.47 7.64
CA ILE A 326 -11.14 14.57 8.99
C ILE A 326 -12.33 13.62 9.12
N SER A 327 -13.24 13.61 8.13
CA SER A 327 -14.40 12.72 8.11
C SER A 327 -13.99 11.25 8.23
N ARG A 328 -13.03 10.80 7.42
CA ARG A 328 -12.52 9.43 7.44
C ARG A 328 -11.84 9.06 8.77
N LEU A 329 -11.06 9.98 9.35
CA LEU A 329 -10.45 9.76 10.67
C LEU A 329 -11.51 9.66 11.76
N CYS A 330 -12.60 10.44 11.66
CA CYS A 330 -13.72 10.46 12.60
C CYS A 330 -14.74 9.32 12.40
N GLU A 331 -14.55 8.43 11.43
CA GLU A 331 -15.28 7.15 11.38
C GLU A 331 -14.97 6.28 12.61
N TYR A 332 -13.82 6.52 13.26
CA TYR A 332 -13.46 5.89 14.53
C TYR A 332 -13.90 6.78 15.71
N ARG A 333 -14.64 6.20 16.67
CA ARG A 333 -15.37 6.97 17.70
C ARG A 333 -14.44 7.75 18.63
N GLU A 334 -13.31 7.15 19.00
CA GLU A 334 -12.30 7.74 19.88
C GLU A 334 -11.68 8.98 19.23
N ASN A 335 -11.54 8.99 17.91
CA ASN A 335 -11.04 10.14 17.17
C ASN A 335 -12.04 11.29 17.15
N GLN A 336 -13.35 11.03 17.22
CA GLN A 336 -14.37 12.08 17.29
C GLN A 336 -14.22 12.90 18.57
N VAL A 337 -13.99 12.25 19.71
CA VAL A 337 -13.76 12.93 20.99
C VAL A 337 -12.58 13.87 20.88
N ARG A 338 -11.47 13.40 20.29
CA ARG A 338 -10.27 14.22 20.10
C ARG A 338 -10.48 15.36 19.12
N ALA A 339 -11.25 15.17 18.05
CA ALA A 339 -11.58 16.23 17.11
C ALA A 339 -12.38 17.36 17.78
N VAL A 340 -13.32 17.01 18.67
CA VAL A 340 -14.05 17.99 19.47
C VAL A 340 -13.11 18.74 20.41
N GLN A 341 -12.21 18.03 21.11
CA GLN A 341 -11.21 18.64 22.00
C GLN A 341 -10.25 19.60 21.26
N ASP A 342 -9.87 19.26 20.02
CA ASP A 342 -9.03 20.11 19.18
C ASP A 342 -9.79 21.32 18.57
N GLY A 343 -11.07 21.48 18.88
CA GLY A 343 -11.89 22.64 18.52
C GLY A 343 -12.57 22.56 17.15
N ALA A 344 -12.76 21.35 16.61
CA ALA A 344 -13.37 21.17 15.29
C ALA A 344 -14.77 21.80 15.18
N VAL A 345 -15.61 21.67 16.21
CA VAL A 345 -17.01 22.15 16.17
C VAL A 345 -17.08 23.65 15.92
N ARG A 346 -16.37 24.48 16.71
CA ARG A 346 -16.29 25.93 16.49
C ARG A 346 -15.82 26.31 15.09
N VAL A 347 -14.75 25.68 14.59
CA VAL A 347 -14.19 26.00 13.26
C VAL A 347 -15.19 25.66 12.15
N LEU A 348 -15.82 24.47 12.21
CA LEU A 348 -16.79 24.04 11.22
C LEU A 348 -18.05 24.91 11.22
N VAL A 349 -18.58 25.24 12.41
CA VAL A 349 -19.75 26.13 12.54
C VAL A 349 -19.44 27.52 11.99
N LYS A 350 -18.27 28.10 12.34
CA LYS A 350 -17.83 29.38 11.81
C LYS A 350 -17.81 29.37 10.28
N LYS A 351 -17.26 28.32 9.66
CA LYS A 351 -17.22 28.20 8.18
C LYS A 351 -18.59 28.06 7.55
N ILE A 352 -19.49 27.27 8.13
CA ILE A 352 -20.87 27.14 7.63
C ILE A 352 -21.59 28.49 7.66
N VAL A 353 -21.41 29.27 8.73
CA VAL A 353 -22.02 30.60 8.88
C VAL A 353 -21.41 31.61 7.90
N GLU A 354 -20.08 31.59 7.70
CA GLU A 354 -19.38 32.44 6.72
C GLU A 354 -19.87 32.18 5.27
N GLU A 355 -20.20 30.93 4.92
CA GLU A 355 -20.73 30.56 3.59
C GLU A 355 -22.26 30.68 3.47
N GLU A 356 -22.92 31.31 4.45
CA GLU A 356 -24.38 31.41 4.58
C GLU A 356 -25.13 30.07 4.47
N GLY A 357 -24.43 28.95 4.70
CA GLY A 357 -24.99 27.61 4.55
C GLY A 357 -25.31 27.18 3.11
N THR A 358 -24.76 27.86 2.09
CA THR A 358 -25.01 27.54 0.66
C THR A 358 -23.76 27.20 -0.15
N GLY A 359 -22.56 27.31 0.42
CA GLY A 359 -21.32 27.01 -0.26
C GLY A 359 -21.14 25.53 -0.63
N LEU A 360 -20.27 25.27 -1.63
CA LEU A 360 -20.02 23.94 -2.19
C LEU A 360 -19.47 22.93 -1.17
N VAL A 361 -18.86 23.41 -0.09
CA VAL A 361 -18.25 22.56 0.96
C VAL A 361 -19.16 22.39 2.19
N VAL A 362 -20.30 23.07 2.25
CA VAL A 362 -21.26 22.98 3.38
C VAL A 362 -21.68 21.54 3.65
N VAL A 363 -21.91 20.74 2.60
CA VAL A 363 -22.26 19.32 2.77
C VAL A 363 -21.16 18.53 3.48
N MET A 364 -19.90 18.84 3.22
CA MET A 364 -18.76 18.17 3.88
C MET A 364 -18.60 18.65 5.32
N LEU A 365 -18.74 19.96 5.56
CA LEU A 365 -18.73 20.54 6.90
C LEU A 365 -19.83 19.91 7.78
N LEU A 366 -21.06 19.83 7.27
CA LEU A 366 -22.19 19.19 7.95
C LEU A 366 -22.01 17.68 8.13
N THR A 367 -21.34 16.99 7.21
CA THR A 367 -21.05 15.56 7.35
C THR A 367 -20.08 15.29 8.50
N VAL A 368 -19.03 16.12 8.64
CA VAL A 368 -18.11 16.03 9.78
C VAL A 368 -18.86 16.37 11.07
N LEU A 369 -19.61 17.47 11.11
CA LEU A 369 -20.40 17.84 12.31
C LEU A 369 -21.40 16.77 12.72
N THR A 370 -22.08 16.11 11.79
CA THR A 370 -22.98 14.98 12.08
C THR A 370 -22.25 13.82 12.78
N SER A 371 -20.99 13.57 12.42
CA SER A 371 -20.18 12.54 13.09
C SER A 371 -19.81 12.96 14.52
N LEU A 372 -19.47 14.24 14.69
CA LEU A 372 -19.09 14.81 15.99
C LEU A 372 -20.27 15.00 16.94
N SER A 373 -21.47 15.33 16.44
CA SER A 373 -22.68 15.55 17.27
C SER A 373 -23.14 14.32 18.05
N SER A 374 -22.59 13.14 17.74
CA SER A 374 -22.76 11.94 18.55
C SER A 374 -22.14 12.07 19.95
N GLN A 375 -21.20 12.99 20.15
CA GLN A 375 -20.49 13.26 21.39
C GLN A 375 -21.19 14.36 22.21
N GLN A 376 -21.27 14.18 23.53
CA GLN A 376 -21.95 15.12 24.44
C GLN A 376 -21.33 16.53 24.39
N GLN A 377 -19.99 16.61 24.48
CA GLN A 377 -19.25 17.87 24.43
C GLN A 377 -19.52 18.66 23.14
N ALA A 378 -19.66 17.97 22.00
CA ALA A 378 -19.97 18.62 20.73
C ALA A 378 -21.38 19.24 20.72
N VAL A 379 -22.36 18.57 21.34
CA VAL A 379 -23.73 19.08 21.43
C VAL A 379 -23.82 20.31 22.34
N GLU A 380 -23.08 20.31 23.45
CA GLU A 380 -23.00 21.46 24.35
C GLU A 380 -22.43 22.68 23.62
N GLU A 381 -21.30 22.50 22.91
CA GLU A 381 -20.67 23.57 22.11
C GLU A 381 -21.59 24.05 20.97
N LEU A 382 -22.26 23.13 20.26
CA LEU A 382 -23.29 23.49 19.26
C LEU A 382 -24.44 24.30 19.89
N GLY A 383 -24.84 23.94 21.11
CA GLY A 383 -25.86 24.65 21.87
C GLY A 383 -25.44 26.09 22.19
N GLU A 384 -24.20 26.28 22.64
CA GLU A 384 -23.60 27.60 22.94
C GLU A 384 -23.45 28.47 21.69
N LEU A 385 -23.07 27.87 20.57
CA LEU A 385 -22.95 28.53 19.27
C LEU A 385 -24.30 28.80 18.57
N GLY A 386 -25.42 28.55 19.26
CA GLY A 386 -26.76 28.81 18.71
C GLY A 386 -27.07 27.97 17.47
N ALA A 387 -26.73 26.67 17.48
CA ALA A 387 -26.87 25.78 16.33
C ALA A 387 -28.29 25.69 15.74
N VAL A 388 -29.30 25.66 16.61
CA VAL A 388 -30.68 25.32 16.22
C VAL A 388 -31.26 26.29 15.17
N PRO A 389 -31.25 27.62 15.35
CA PRO A 389 -31.79 28.55 14.35
C PRO A 389 -31.16 28.44 12.96
N TRP A 390 -29.84 28.34 12.85
CA TRP A 390 -29.18 28.31 11.55
C TRP A 390 -29.26 26.92 10.88
N LEU A 391 -29.26 25.82 11.64
CA LEU A 391 -29.55 24.48 11.09
C LEU A 391 -30.93 24.45 10.44
N LEU A 392 -31.95 24.99 11.13
CA LEU A 392 -33.30 25.10 10.59
C LEU A 392 -33.35 26.04 9.37
N LYS A 393 -32.57 27.13 9.36
CA LYS A 393 -32.45 28.02 8.19
C LYS A 393 -31.87 27.28 6.97
N ILE A 394 -30.81 26.48 7.16
CA ILE A 394 -30.22 25.66 6.09
C ILE A 394 -31.26 24.67 5.55
N MET A 395 -31.98 23.96 6.43
CA MET A 395 -33.04 23.04 6.02
C MET A 395 -34.17 23.70 5.22
N ARG A 396 -34.40 25.01 5.42
CA ARG A 396 -35.40 25.74 4.65
C ARG A 396 -34.94 26.18 3.27
N THR A 397 -33.64 26.36 3.09
CA THR A 397 -33.04 27.00 1.90
C THR A 397 -32.30 26.01 1.01
N THR A 398 -31.90 24.86 1.54
CA THR A 398 -31.13 23.87 0.80
C THR A 398 -32.01 23.02 -0.12
N ASN A 399 -31.51 22.76 -1.33
CA ASN A 399 -32.06 21.78 -2.27
C ASN A 399 -31.30 20.44 -2.21
N ASP A 400 -30.23 20.36 -1.41
CA ASP A 400 -29.39 19.16 -1.28
C ASP A 400 -29.97 18.24 -0.20
N GLU A 401 -30.32 17.01 -0.58
CA GLU A 401 -30.89 16.03 0.34
C GLU A 401 -29.92 15.62 1.45
N THR A 402 -28.61 15.59 1.17
CA THR A 402 -27.56 15.23 2.14
C THR A 402 -27.45 16.30 3.21
N ASN A 403 -27.51 17.59 2.84
CA ASN A 403 -27.58 18.68 3.81
C ASN A 403 -28.81 18.55 4.71
N MET A 404 -29.96 18.23 4.14
CA MET A 404 -31.19 18.03 4.91
C MET A 404 -31.06 16.88 5.91
N VAL A 405 -30.51 15.74 5.49
CA VAL A 405 -30.25 14.57 6.34
C VAL A 405 -29.27 14.91 7.47
N ASN A 406 -28.18 15.59 7.16
CA ASN A 406 -27.15 15.97 8.13
C ASN A 406 -27.71 16.96 9.16
N CYS A 407 -28.41 18.02 8.73
CA CYS A 407 -29.04 18.97 9.64
C CYS A 407 -30.08 18.29 10.55
N ALA A 408 -30.92 17.41 10.00
CA ALA A 408 -31.89 16.66 10.79
C ALA A 408 -31.21 15.73 11.81
N ALA A 409 -30.09 15.11 11.46
CA ALA A 409 -29.31 14.26 12.37
C ALA A 409 -28.70 15.07 13.52
N ILE A 410 -28.05 16.20 13.21
CA ILE A 410 -27.46 17.10 14.22
C ILE A 410 -28.55 17.64 15.16
N LEU A 411 -29.69 18.10 14.63
CA LEU A 411 -30.81 18.56 15.44
C LEU A 411 -31.38 17.45 16.33
N LEU A 412 -31.44 16.21 15.84
CA LEU A 412 -31.87 15.08 16.65
C LEU A 412 -30.90 14.80 17.79
N ASP A 413 -29.60 14.86 17.54
CA ASP A 413 -28.59 14.68 18.58
C ASP A 413 -28.67 15.78 19.66
N ILE A 414 -28.85 17.04 19.25
CA ILE A 414 -29.09 18.17 20.15
C ILE A 414 -30.36 17.93 20.98
N CYS A 415 -31.48 17.59 20.33
CA CYS A 415 -32.75 17.33 21.02
C CYS A 415 -32.68 16.14 21.99
N LYS A 416 -31.83 15.14 21.68
CA LYS A 416 -31.59 13.97 22.53
C LYS A 416 -30.86 14.34 23.81
N ARG A 417 -29.80 15.15 23.70
CA ARG A 417 -28.79 15.37 24.74
C ARG A 417 -28.90 16.70 25.48
N ASP A 418 -29.40 17.75 24.84
CA ASP A 418 -29.55 19.08 25.45
C ASP A 418 -31.04 19.46 25.59
N ASN A 419 -31.55 19.35 26.82
CA ASN A 419 -32.94 19.68 27.14
C ASN A 419 -33.24 21.17 27.02
N SER A 420 -32.24 22.04 27.26
CA SER A 420 -32.43 23.49 27.22
C SER A 420 -32.77 23.98 25.81
N LYS A 421 -32.23 23.29 24.79
CA LYS A 421 -32.44 23.64 23.37
C LYS A 421 -33.75 23.08 22.81
N ARG A 422 -34.45 22.19 23.51
CA ARG A 422 -35.78 21.70 23.08
C ARG A 422 -36.79 22.82 23.01
N LYS A 423 -36.78 23.75 23.97
CA LYS A 423 -37.68 24.91 23.98
C LYS A 423 -37.46 25.79 22.75
N VAL A 424 -36.19 26.10 22.44
CA VAL A 424 -35.81 26.86 21.23
C VAL A 424 -36.27 26.14 19.95
N MET A 425 -36.11 24.82 19.91
CA MET A 425 -36.55 24.01 18.77
C MET A 425 -38.07 23.98 18.62
N TRP A 426 -38.81 23.89 19.74
CA TRP A 426 -40.28 23.92 19.76
C TRP A 426 -40.84 25.28 19.31
N GLU A 427 -40.29 26.37 19.83
CA GLU A 427 -40.67 27.73 19.41
C GLU A 427 -40.38 27.96 17.91
N ALA A 428 -39.21 27.51 17.43
CA ALA A 428 -38.89 27.60 16.01
C ALA A 428 -39.79 26.71 15.13
N GLU A 429 -40.19 25.54 15.61
CA GLU A 429 -41.08 24.63 14.89
C GLU A 429 -42.50 25.17 14.81
N THR A 430 -43.06 25.64 15.92
CA THR A 430 -44.40 26.26 15.93
C THR A 430 -44.47 27.50 15.03
N ALA A 431 -43.38 28.26 14.93
CA ALA A 431 -43.30 29.44 14.06
C ALA A 431 -43.12 29.10 12.56
N THR A 432 -42.40 28.03 12.22
CA THR A 432 -41.95 27.81 10.83
C THR A 432 -42.36 26.47 10.21
N GLY A 433 -42.79 25.49 11.00
CA GLY A 433 -43.13 24.14 10.55
C GLY A 433 -42.01 23.41 9.81
N THR A 434 -40.75 23.78 10.06
CA THR A 434 -39.61 23.31 9.26
C THR A 434 -39.41 21.80 9.41
N ILE A 435 -39.49 21.27 10.63
CA ILE A 435 -39.28 19.85 10.94
C ILE A 435 -40.49 19.04 10.45
N SER A 436 -41.71 19.55 10.63
CA SER A 436 -42.93 18.94 10.07
C SER A 436 -42.85 18.78 8.55
N ARG A 437 -42.30 19.77 7.85
CA ARG A 437 -42.08 19.67 6.40
C ARG A 437 -41.04 18.60 6.03
N VAL A 438 -40.00 18.43 6.86
CA VAL A 438 -38.95 17.42 6.65
C VAL A 438 -39.49 16.00 6.86
N VAL A 439 -40.44 15.82 7.77
CA VAL A 439 -41.13 14.53 7.97
C VAL A 439 -41.84 14.06 6.69
N VAL A 440 -42.43 14.99 5.94
CA VAL A 440 -43.13 14.72 4.68
C VAL A 440 -42.16 14.64 3.48
N SER A 441 -40.86 14.87 3.69
CA SER A 441 -39.86 14.77 2.61
C SER A 441 -39.72 13.34 2.08
N LYS A 442 -39.30 13.22 0.81
CA LYS A 442 -39.06 11.91 0.16
C LYS A 442 -37.87 11.14 0.75
N ASN A 443 -36.99 11.81 1.51
CA ASN A 443 -35.78 11.19 2.04
C ASN A 443 -36.09 10.41 3.34
N PRO A 444 -35.98 9.07 3.36
CA PRO A 444 -36.39 8.27 4.51
C PRO A 444 -35.58 8.56 5.78
N LYS A 445 -34.29 8.92 5.65
CA LYS A 445 -33.42 9.18 6.80
C LYS A 445 -33.75 10.53 7.43
N ALA A 446 -33.93 11.57 6.61
CA ALA A 446 -34.37 12.88 7.10
C ALA A 446 -35.76 12.79 7.75
N SER A 447 -36.71 12.09 7.12
CA SER A 447 -38.06 11.90 7.67
C SER A 447 -38.06 11.14 9.01
N ARG A 448 -37.28 10.05 9.13
CA ARG A 448 -37.13 9.33 10.41
C ARG A 448 -36.56 10.23 11.52
N ASN A 449 -35.54 11.02 11.21
CA ASN A 449 -34.95 11.94 12.17
C ASN A 449 -35.94 13.04 12.58
N GLY A 450 -36.67 13.62 11.63
CA GLY A 450 -37.71 14.62 11.90
C GLY A 450 -38.81 14.09 12.80
N ASN A 451 -39.32 12.88 12.53
CA ASN A 451 -40.34 12.23 13.36
C ASN A 451 -39.86 12.02 14.80
N ALA A 452 -38.62 11.55 14.97
CA ALA A 452 -38.03 11.35 16.29
C ALA A 452 -37.85 12.67 17.05
N ILE A 453 -37.56 13.78 16.36
CA ILE A 453 -37.52 15.10 16.96
C ILE A 453 -38.93 15.52 17.42
N LEU A 454 -39.93 15.47 16.54
CA LEU A 454 -41.29 15.91 16.85
C LEU A 454 -41.91 15.11 18.00
N ASP A 455 -41.76 13.79 18.02
CA ASP A 455 -42.24 12.94 19.12
C ASP A 455 -41.65 13.39 20.48
N LYS A 456 -40.36 13.72 20.50
CA LYS A 456 -39.66 14.15 21.71
C LYS A 456 -40.07 15.55 22.16
N LEU A 457 -40.29 16.47 21.22
CA LEU A 457 -40.79 17.82 21.52
C LEU A 457 -42.24 17.78 22.00
N TRP A 458 -43.10 17.00 21.36
CA TRP A 458 -44.50 16.84 21.75
C TRP A 458 -44.64 16.33 23.19
N LYS A 459 -43.89 15.27 23.53
CA LYS A 459 -43.80 14.75 24.91
C LYS A 459 -43.24 15.75 25.93
N SER A 460 -42.55 16.80 25.49
CA SER A 460 -41.93 17.77 26.38
C SER A 460 -42.81 19.00 26.65
N PHE A 461 -43.76 19.33 25.77
CA PHE A 461 -44.47 20.62 25.81
C PHE A 461 -45.99 20.57 25.57
N VAL A 462 -46.54 19.43 25.14
CA VAL A 462 -47.97 19.30 24.82
C VAL A 462 -48.70 18.33 25.75
N GLN A 463 -47.99 17.33 26.29
CA GLN A 463 -48.44 16.55 27.45
C GLN A 463 -48.15 17.31 28.74
#